data_AF-A0A4Y3TP37-F1
#
_entry.id   AF-A0A4Y3TP37-F1
#
_cell.length_a   1.000
_cell.length_b   1.000
_cell.length_c   1.000
_cell.angle_alpha   90.00
_cell.angle_beta   90.00
_cell.angle_gamma   90.00
#
_symmetry.space_group_name_H-M   'P 1'
#
loop_
_entity.id
_entity.type
_entity.pdbx_description
1 polymer ?
#
loop_
_entity_poly.entity_id
_entity_poly.type
_entity_poly.pdbx_seq_one_letter_code
_entity_poly.pdbx_strand_id
1 'polypeptide(L)' 'MGRTETVALMCAEVLWWRCHRRIVTDYLLVNHQTVFHILSMTKAEKADLTPTAVETEQNRIVYPAAASDTLEN' A
#
# COMPACT_ATOMS: atom_id res chain seq x y z
N MET A 1 3.78 -19.83 -0.66
CA MET A 1 4.59 -19.05 -1.63
C MET A 1 5.28 -17.89 -0.91
N GLY A 2 4.66 -16.72 -0.69
CA GLY A 2 5.36 -15.56 -0.09
C GLY A 2 5.93 -15.71 1.34
N ARG A 3 5.58 -16.77 2.09
CA ARG A 3 6.17 -17.10 3.41
C ARG A 3 7.37 -18.04 3.33
N THR A 4 7.53 -18.73 2.20
CA THR A 4 8.52 -19.79 1.99
C THR A 4 9.45 -19.50 0.82
N GLU A 5 9.11 -18.51 0.00
CA GLU A 5 9.80 -18.13 -1.22
C GLU A 5 9.76 -16.60 -1.37
N THR A 6 10.79 -16.04 -2.02
CA THR A 6 10.81 -14.62 -2.37
C THR A 6 9.85 -14.35 -3.52
N VAL A 7 8.86 -13.50 -3.29
CA VAL A 7 7.83 -13.14 -4.29
C VAL A 7 7.96 -11.67 -4.66
N ALA A 8 7.97 -11.39 -5.96
CA ALA A 8 7.83 -10.05 -6.50
C ALA A 8 6.44 -9.87 -7.10
N LEU A 9 5.70 -8.86 -6.63
CA LEU A 9 4.43 -8.44 -7.22
C LEU A 9 4.70 -7.27 -8.18
N MET A 10 4.51 -7.47 -9.48
CA MET A 10 4.70 -6.38 -10.44
C MET A 10 3.53 -5.38 -10.40
N CYS A 11 3.81 -4.09 -10.55
CA CYS A 11 2.76 -3.08 -10.75
C CYS A 11 2.28 -3.12 -12.22
N ALA A 12 1.03 -2.73 -12.47
CA ALA A 12 0.51 -2.58 -13.83
C ALA A 12 1.02 -1.29 -14.50
N GLU A 13 1.58 -0.38 -13.71
CA GLU A 13 2.08 0.93 -14.11
C GLU A 13 3.50 1.12 -13.59
N VAL A 14 4.25 2.00 -14.23
CA VAL A 14 5.62 2.36 -13.82
C VAL A 14 5.60 3.12 -12.48
N LEU A 15 4.56 3.93 -12.24
CA LEU A 15 4.42 4.75 -11.04
C LEU A 15 3.54 4.03 -10.02
N TRP A 16 4.16 3.45 -8.98
CA TRP A 16 3.46 2.62 -7.99
C TRP A 16 2.31 3.37 -7.28
N TRP A 17 2.45 4.68 -7.06
CA TRP A 17 1.44 5.49 -6.36
C TRP A 17 0.17 5.75 -7.17
N ARG A 18 0.23 5.56 -8.50
CA ARG A 18 -0.92 5.73 -9.40
C ARG A 18 -1.70 4.44 -9.62
N CYS A 19 -1.07 3.29 -9.37
CA CYS A 19 -1.72 2.01 -9.58
C CYS A 19 -2.54 1.58 -8.36
N HIS A 20 -3.67 0.93 -8.61
CA HIS A 20 -4.53 0.32 -7.60
C HIS A 20 -3.86 -0.86 -6.85
N ARG A 21 -2.77 -1.44 -7.38
CA ARG A 21 -2.02 -2.51 -6.69
C ARG A 21 -1.31 -2.04 -5.42
N ARG A 22 -1.23 -0.71 -5.18
CA ARG A 22 -0.78 -0.15 -3.88
C ARG A 22 -1.61 -0.68 -2.70
N ILE A 23 -2.87 -1.09 -2.92
CA ILE A 23 -3.74 -1.69 -1.90
C ILE A 23 -3.12 -2.98 -1.32
N VAL A 24 -2.45 -3.78 -2.15
CA VAL A 24 -1.77 -5.01 -1.69
C VAL A 24 -0.58 -4.66 -0.81
N THR A 25 0.18 -3.62 -1.18
CA THR A 25 1.28 -3.09 -0.37
C THR A 25 0.78 -2.65 1.01
N ASP A 26 -0.27 -1.83 1.05
CA ASP A 26 -0.78 -1.33 2.32
C ASP A 26 -1.29 -2.48 3.22
N TYR A 27 -1.99 -3.47 2.64
CA TYR A 27 -2.43 -4.66 3.36
C TYR A 27 -1.25 -5.43 3.98
N LEU A 28 -0.15 -5.60 3.24
CA LEU A 28 1.04 -6.28 3.73
C LEU A 28 1.73 -5.48 4.85
N LEU A 29 1.80 -4.15 4.73
CA LEU A 29 2.37 -3.28 5.76
C LEU A 29 1.58 -3.34 7.07
N VAL A 30 0.25 -3.26 7.01
CA VAL A 30 -0.64 -3.43 8.18
C VAL A 30 -0.51 -4.82 8.79
N ASN A 31 -0.19 -5.85 7.99
CA ASN A 31 0.11 -7.20 8.48
C ASN A 31 1.59 -7.39 8.87
N HIS A 32 2.28 -6.29 9.17
CA HIS A 32 3.66 -6.21 9.64
C HIS A 32 4.69 -6.89 8.73
N GLN A 33 4.41 -6.96 7.43
CA GLN A 33 5.37 -7.44 6.43
C GLN A 33 6.21 -6.27 5.92
N THR A 34 7.49 -6.55 5.62
CA THR A 34 8.35 -5.56 4.98
C THR A 34 8.12 -5.58 3.47
N VAL A 35 7.82 -4.42 2.88
CA VAL A 35 7.61 -4.27 1.44
C VAL A 35 8.55 -3.22 0.87
N PHE A 36 9.07 -3.49 -0.32
CA PHE A 36 9.91 -2.56 -1.09
C PHE A 36 9.33 -2.33 -2.48
N HIS A 37 9.34 -1.09 -2.94
CA HIS A 37 9.08 -0.71 -4.32
C HIS A 37 10.39 -0.82 -5.12
N ILE A 38 10.47 -1.81 -6.01
CA ILE A 38 11.62 -1.99 -6.91
C ILE A 38 11.41 -1.08 -8.13
N LEU A 39 12.25 -0.05 -8.27
CA LEU A 39 12.13 0.96 -9.32
C LEU A 39 13.09 0.69 -10.49
N SER A 40 14.21 0.03 -10.22
CA SER A 40 15.20 -0.38 -11.23
C SER A 40 16.07 -1.53 -10.69
N MET A 41 17.03 -1.98 -11.50
CA MET A 41 18.03 -2.99 -11.10
C MET A 41 18.89 -2.56 -9.89
N THR A 42 18.99 -1.26 -9.62
CA THR A 42 19.86 -0.70 -8.58
C THR A 42 19.12 0.13 -7.54
N LYS A 43 17.79 0.31 -7.70
CA LYS A 43 16.99 1.16 -6.83
C LYS A 43 15.76 0.42 -6.33
N ALA A 44 15.68 0.30 -5.01
CA ALA A 44 14.47 -0.10 -4.30
C ALA A 44 14.23 0.87 -3.14
N GLU A 45 12.97 1.19 -2.88
CA GLU A 45 12.54 2.08 -1.81
C GLU A 45 11.65 1.32 -0.84
N LYS A 46 11.82 1.53 0.47
CA LYS A 46 10.91 0.94 1.45
C LYS A 46 9.52 1.53 1.24
N ALA A 47 8.49 0.68 1.27
CA ALA A 47 7.12 1.15 1.16
C ALA A 47 6.63 1.76 2.47
N ASP A 48 5.84 2.81 2.34
CA ASP A 48 5.06 3.42 3.41
C ASP A 48 3.57 3.26 3.11
N LEU A 49 2.74 3.38 4.15
CA LEU A 49 1.29 3.38 3.96
C LEU A 49 0.87 4.52 3.04
N THR A 50 -0.05 4.20 2.12
CA THR A 50 -0.75 5.22 1.34
C THR A 50 -1.29 6.31 2.28
N PRO A 51 -1.14 7.61 1.99
CA PRO A 51 -1.51 8.68 2.93
C PRO A 51 -2.96 8.67 3.42
N THR A 52 -3.88 8.11 2.63
CA THR A 52 -5.31 8.00 2.97
C THR A 52 -5.70 6.61 3.48
N ALA A 53 -4.74 5.69 3.59
CA ALA A 53 -4.96 4.39 4.20
C ALA A 53 -4.99 4.55 5.72
N VAL A 54 -6.04 3.99 6.33
CA VAL A 54 -6.18 3.95 7.78
C VAL A 54 -6.19 2.50 8.21
N GLU A 55 -5.24 2.13 9.06
CA GLU A 55 -5.26 0.87 9.77
C GLU A 55 -6.39 0.91 10.82
N THR A 56 -7.21 -0.14 10.83
CA THR A 56 -8.22 -0.35 11.86
C THR A 56 -7.81 -1.49 12.77
N GLU A 57 -8.66 -1.83 13.75
CA GLU A 57 -8.44 -3.01 14.58
C GLU A 57 -8.23 -4.28 13.75
N GLN A 58 -7.43 -5.22 14.30
CA GLN A 58 -7.18 -6.55 13.75
C GLN A 58 -6.47 -6.56 12.38
N ASN A 59 -5.50 -5.67 12.15
CA ASN A 59 -4.69 -5.63 10.92
C ASN A 59 -5.55 -5.50 9.64
N ARG A 60 -6.63 -4.73 9.73
CA ARG A 60 -7.49 -4.38 8.60
C ARG A 60 -7.17 -2.97 8.14
N ILE A 61 -7.50 -2.70 6.88
CA ILE A 61 -7.24 -1.41 6.25
C ILE A 61 -8.50 -0.87 5.59
N VAL A 62 -8.73 0.42 5.77
CA VAL A 62 -9.82 1.16 5.12
C VAL A 62 -9.26 2.38 4.41
N TYR A 63 -9.98 2.84 3.38
CA TYR A 63 -9.66 4.04 2.62
C TYR A 63 -10.89 4.96 2.70
N PRO A 64 -10.99 5.80 3.74
CA PRO A 64 -12.11 6.72 3.87
C PRO A 64 -12.17 7.63 2.65
N ALA A 65 -13.38 7.91 2.17
CA ALA A 65 -13.55 9.06 1.30
C ALA A 65 -13.06 10.30 2.06
N ALA A 66 -12.39 11.23 1.37
CA ALA A 66 -12.09 12.53 1.97
C ALA A 66 -13.42 13.07 2.51
N ALA A 67 -13.45 13.43 3.81
CA ALA A 67 -14.65 13.94 4.44
C ALA A 67 -15.21 15.04 3.53
N SER A 68 -16.36 14.78 2.91
CA SER A 68 -17.11 15.83 2.27
C SER A 68 -17.38 16.84 3.37
N ASP A 69 -16.86 18.06 3.22
CA ASP A 69 -17.21 19.20 4.06
C ASP A 69 -18.74 19.28 4.09
N THR A 70 -19.35 18.68 5.10
CA THR A 70 -20.71 19.02 5.52
C THR A 70 -20.55 20.40 6.14
N LEU A 71 -20.59 21.43 5.29
CA LEU A 71 -20.91 22.77 5.73
C LEU A 71 -22.31 22.67 6.33
N GLU A 72 -22.35 22.63 7.66
CA GLU A 72 -23.53 22.85 8.47
C GLU A 72 -24.09 24.26 8.19
N ASN A 73 -25.40 24.27 7.89
CA ASN A 73 -26.42 25.26 8.22
C ASN A 73 -26.24 26.72 7.74
#